data_AF-A0A3D1YZ78-F1
#
_entry.id   AF-A0A3D1YZ78-F1
#
_cell.length_a   1.000
_cell.length_b   1.000
_cell.length_c   1.000
_cell.angle_alpha   90.00
_cell.angle_beta   90.00
_cell.angle_gamma   90.00
#
_symmetry.space_group_name_H-M   'P 1'
#
loop_
_entity.id
_entity.type
_entity.pdbx_description
1 polymer ?
#
loop_
_entity_poly.entity_id
_entity_poly.type
_entity_poly.pdbx_seq_one_letter_code
_entity_poly.pdbx_strand_id
1 'polypeptide(L)'
;MSEAEKPKKATIIAWSDDLDKVYPQLILATTAAAYDVEVTVFVTFWGLLAFKKNKKGITGKSLMTKMLAVMRKGGTDKLKISRLNMGGMGTWMMKKIFKHERVASLDELIEMALMSGIKFIP
;
A
#
# COMPACT_ATOMS: atom_id res chain seq x y z
N MET A 1 26.40 -20.12 -26.91
CA MET A 1 25.13 -19.38 -26.77
C MET A 1 24.95 -19.16 -25.27
N SER A 2 25.03 -17.91 -24.80
CA SER A 2 24.91 -17.62 -23.37
C SER A 2 23.49 -17.95 -22.93
N GLU A 3 23.37 -18.73 -21.86
CA GLU A 3 22.10 -19.00 -21.18
C GLU A 3 21.50 -17.64 -20.78
N ALA A 4 20.35 -17.28 -21.36
CA ALA A 4 19.69 -16.03 -21.05
C ALA A 4 19.39 -16.00 -19.54
N GLU A 5 19.97 -15.03 -18.83
CA GLU A 5 19.81 -14.89 -17.38
C GLU A 5 18.31 -14.72 -17.08
N LYS A 6 17.75 -15.61 -16.25
CA LYS A 6 16.32 -15.55 -15.91
C LYS A 6 16.02 -14.21 -15.25
N PRO A 7 14.90 -13.54 -15.59
CA PRO A 7 14.55 -12.27 -14.97
C PRO A 7 14.41 -12.45 -13.46
N LYS A 8 15.02 -11.55 -12.69
CA LYS A 8 14.92 -11.54 -11.23
C LYS A 8 13.47 -11.30 -10.84
N LYS A 9 12.97 -12.01 -9.83
CA LYS A 9 11.59 -11.89 -9.36
C LYS A 9 11.54 -11.58 -7.87
N ALA A 10 10.56 -10.78 -7.47
CA ALA A 10 10.29 -10.48 -6.07
C ALA A 10 8.80 -10.56 -5.77
N THR A 11 8.46 -11.15 -4.62
CA THR A 11 7.09 -11.16 -4.11
C THR A 11 7.02 -10.42 -2.78
N ILE A 12 6.15 -9.42 -2.70
CA ILE A 12 5.90 -8.64 -1.48
C ILE A 12 4.52 -8.99 -0.96
N ILE A 13 4.43 -9.34 0.32
CA ILE A 13 3.16 -9.61 0.99
C ILE A 13 2.69 -8.33 1.68
N ALA A 14 1.60 -7.75 1.19
CA ALA A 14 0.97 -6.55 1.73
C ALA A 14 -0.26 -6.92 2.58
N TRP A 15 -0.04 -7.20 3.87
CA TRP A 15 -1.09 -7.69 4.78
C TRP A 15 -1.72 -6.62 5.69
N SER A 16 -1.08 -5.45 5.81
CA SER A 16 -1.42 -4.41 6.78
C SER A 16 -1.87 -3.13 6.10
N ASP A 17 -2.74 -2.37 6.76
CA ASP A 17 -3.16 -1.02 6.38
C ASP A 17 -2.56 0.07 7.28
N ASP A 18 -1.47 -0.22 8.00
CA ASP A 18 -0.75 0.80 8.75
C ASP A 18 0.16 1.60 7.81
N LEU A 19 0.13 2.93 7.94
CA LEU A 19 0.84 3.89 7.09
C LEU A 19 2.34 3.53 6.96
N ASP A 20 3.00 3.31 8.09
CA ASP A 20 4.41 2.98 8.25
C ASP A 20 4.79 1.56 7.81
N LYS A 21 3.83 0.74 7.38
CA LYS A 21 4.08 -0.57 6.76
C LYS A 21 3.78 -0.56 5.26
N VAL A 22 2.74 0.17 4.84
CA VAL A 22 2.37 0.30 3.43
C VAL A 22 3.42 1.09 2.65
N TYR A 23 3.99 2.15 3.24
CA TYR A 23 5.07 2.93 2.60
C TYR A 23 6.28 2.06 2.23
N PRO A 24 6.92 1.33 3.16
CA PRO A 24 8.04 0.45 2.82
C PRO A 24 7.70 -0.60 1.77
N GLN A 25 6.50 -1.20 1.83
CA GLN A 25 6.07 -2.20 0.84
C GLN A 25 6.05 -1.62 -0.58
N LEU A 26 5.50 -0.42 -0.77
CA LEU A 26 5.43 0.22 -2.08
C LEU A 26 6.77 0.80 -2.54
N ILE A 27 7.57 1.36 -1.61
CA ILE A 27 8.93 1.83 -1.92
C ILE A 27 9.79 0.67 -2.40
N LEU A 28 9.76 -0.47 -1.71
CA LEU A 28 10.51 -1.66 -2.13
C LEU A 28 10.01 -2.20 -3.47
N ALA A 29 8.68 -2.23 -3.69
CA ALA A 29 8.10 -2.68 -4.94
C ALA A 29 8.56 -1.83 -6.13
N THR A 30 8.39 -0.51 -6.03
CA THR A 30 8.77 0.45 -7.08
C THR A 30 10.28 0.49 -7.31
N THR A 31 11.07 0.45 -6.23
CA THR A 31 12.54 0.39 -6.34
C THR A 31 12.98 -0.88 -7.06
N ALA A 32 12.45 -2.05 -6.67
CA ALA A 32 12.80 -3.31 -7.32
C ALA A 32 12.42 -3.32 -8.81
N ALA A 33 11.24 -2.79 -9.16
CA ALA A 33 10.81 -2.66 -10.55
C ALA A 33 11.73 -1.73 -11.36
N ALA A 34 12.25 -0.65 -10.76
CA ALA A 34 13.23 0.23 -11.39
C ALA A 34 14.61 -0.44 -11.63
N TYR A 35 14.89 -1.56 -10.97
CA TYR A 35 16.07 -2.42 -11.18
C TYR A 35 15.74 -3.67 -12.03
N ASP A 36 14.74 -3.59 -12.90
CA ASP A 36 14.31 -4.66 -13.82
C ASP A 36 13.92 -5.99 -13.12
N VAL A 37 13.47 -5.92 -11.86
CA VAL A 37 12.91 -7.07 -11.13
C VAL A 37 11.42 -7.18 -11.44
N GLU A 38 10.95 -8.38 -11.82
CA GLU A 38 9.52 -8.66 -11.94
C GLU A 38 8.89 -8.75 -10.53
N VAL A 39 8.09 -7.74 -10.16
CA VAL A 39 7.49 -7.64 -8.84
C VAL A 39 6.03 -8.07 -8.84
N THR A 40 5.66 -8.91 -7.88
CA THR A 40 4.28 -9.22 -7.52
C THR A 40 4.00 -8.77 -6.09
N VAL A 41 2.93 -8.01 -5.88
CA VAL A 41 2.43 -7.62 -4.56
C VAL A 41 1.18 -8.44 -4.26
N PHE A 42 1.30 -9.39 -3.34
CA PHE A 42 0.17 -10.16 -2.83
C PHE A 42 -0.49 -9.41 -1.67
N VAL A 43 -1.67 -8.87 -1.93
CA VAL A 43 -2.45 -8.05 -0.99
C VAL A 43 -3.41 -8.94 -0.24
N THR A 44 -3.37 -8.92 1.09
CA THR A 44 -4.21 -9.81 1.90
C THR A 44 -4.63 -9.16 3.21
N PHE A 45 -5.56 -9.78 3.94
CA PHE A 45 -6.11 -9.30 5.22
C PHE A 45 -6.48 -7.81 5.20
N TRP A 46 -5.86 -7.01 6.06
CA TRP A 46 -6.12 -5.58 6.19
C TRP A 46 -5.48 -4.79 5.05
N GLY A 47 -4.45 -5.31 4.39
CA GLY A 47 -3.81 -4.70 3.23
C GLY A 47 -4.82 -4.37 2.12
N LEU A 48 -5.86 -5.18 1.94
CA LEU A 48 -6.95 -4.90 1.00
C LEU A 48 -7.61 -3.53 1.21
N LEU A 49 -7.63 -3.03 2.46
CA LEU A 49 -8.16 -1.72 2.79
C LEU A 49 -7.22 -0.58 2.38
N ALA A 50 -5.90 -0.80 2.39
CA ALA A 50 -4.92 0.20 1.96
C ALA A 50 -5.05 0.52 0.46
N PHE A 51 -5.35 -0.51 -0.35
CA PHE A 51 -5.50 -0.40 -1.80
C PHE A 51 -6.95 -0.09 -2.25
N LYS A 52 -7.87 0.15 -1.32
CA LYS A 52 -9.23 0.53 -1.64
C LYS A 52 -9.27 1.99 -2.12
N LYS A 53 -9.88 2.25 -3.28
CA LYS A 53 -10.08 3.62 -3.80
C LYS A 53 -10.76 4.52 -2.76
N ASN A 54 -10.19 5.70 -2.50
CA ASN A 54 -10.63 6.65 -1.45
C ASN A 54 -12.13 7.05 -1.55
N LYS A 55 -12.69 7.11 -2.76
CA LYS A 55 -14.08 7.52 -3.03
C LYS A 55 -15.10 6.37 -3.14
N LYS A 56 -14.71 5.12 -2.86
CA LYS A 56 -15.63 3.98 -3.00
C LYS A 56 -16.60 3.91 -1.82
N GLY A 57 -17.90 3.72 -2.11
CA GLY A 57 -18.98 3.63 -1.10
C GLY A 57 -18.84 2.46 -0.13
N ILE A 58 -19.81 2.34 0.80
CA ILE A 58 -19.89 1.21 1.74
C ILE A 58 -20.13 -0.08 0.95
N THR A 59 -19.24 -1.06 1.15
CA THR A 59 -19.28 -2.36 0.48
C THR A 59 -19.60 -3.45 1.51
N GLY A 60 -20.47 -4.41 1.18
CA GLY A 60 -20.80 -5.52 2.09
C GLY A 60 -22.18 -6.09 1.80
N LYS A 61 -22.32 -7.41 1.88
CA LYS A 61 -23.59 -8.12 1.63
C LYS A 61 -24.42 -8.30 2.91
N SER A 62 -23.75 -8.49 4.05
CA SER A 62 -24.39 -8.67 5.37
C SER A 62 -24.33 -7.40 6.23
N LEU A 63 -25.16 -7.33 7.27
CA LEU A 63 -25.13 -6.24 8.24
C LEU A 63 -23.74 -6.07 8.89
N MET A 64 -23.13 -7.19 9.30
CA MET A 64 -21.79 -7.18 9.92
C MET A 64 -20.70 -6.69 8.96
N THR A 65 -20.72 -7.12 7.70
CA THR A 65 -19.73 -6.67 6.69
C THR A 65 -19.91 -5.21 6.32
N LYS A 66 -21.16 -4.72 6.26
CA LYS A 66 -21.44 -3.28 6.11
C LYS A 66 -20.95 -2.47 7.30
N MET A 67 -21.17 -2.95 8.53
CA MET A 67 -20.67 -2.31 9.75
C MET A 67 -19.15 -2.21 9.74
N LEU A 68 -18.45 -3.31 9.40
CA LEU A 68 -17.00 -3.31 9.27
C LEU A 68 -16.52 -2.31 8.21
N ALA A 69 -17.18 -2.24 7.05
CA ALA A 69 -16.84 -1.29 6.00
C ALA A 69 -17.08 0.19 6.39
N VAL A 70 -18.02 0.46 7.31
CA VAL A 70 -18.24 1.78 7.89
C VAL A 70 -17.14 2.11 8.89
N MET A 71 -16.79 1.18 9.78
CA MET A 71 -15.75 1.35 10.79
C MET A 71 -14.35 1.49 10.16
N ARG A 72 -14.08 0.72 9.10
CA ARG A 72 -12.85 0.79 8.32
C ARG A 72 -13.17 1.09 6.86
N LYS A 73 -13.34 2.38 6.55
CA LYS A 73 -13.60 2.85 5.19
C LYS A 73 -12.48 2.50 4.21
N GLY A 74 -11.25 2.28 4.69
CA GLY A 74 -10.05 2.05 3.89
C GLY A 74 -9.60 3.29 3.13
N GLY A 75 -8.59 3.11 2.29
CA GLY A 75 -7.99 4.14 1.46
C GLY A 75 -6.72 4.76 2.07
N THR A 76 -5.79 5.09 1.19
CA THR A 76 -4.47 5.67 1.47
C THR A 76 -4.53 6.92 2.35
N ASP A 77 -5.56 7.74 2.21
CA ASP A 77 -5.75 8.97 3.00
C ASP A 77 -5.97 8.69 4.49
N LYS A 78 -6.55 7.55 4.83
CA LYS A 78 -7.08 7.24 6.17
C LYS A 78 -6.17 6.31 6.97
N LEU A 79 -5.03 5.91 6.41
CA LEU A 79 -4.08 5.05 7.09
C LEU A 79 -3.44 5.78 8.26
N LYS A 80 -3.17 5.01 9.32
CA LYS A 80 -2.60 5.48 10.58
C LYS A 80 -1.28 4.75 10.82
N ILE A 81 -0.38 5.37 11.59
CA ILE A 81 0.86 4.69 11.98
C ILE A 81 0.58 3.58 13.00
N SER A 82 1.34 2.48 12.89
CA SER A 82 1.19 1.26 13.68
C SER A 82 1.60 1.45 15.15
N ARG A 83 2.50 2.40 15.41
CA ARG A 83 3.04 2.74 16.74
C ARG A 83 3.01 4.24 16.94
N LEU A 84 2.94 4.68 18.21
CA LEU A 84 2.94 6.11 18.58
C LEU A 84 1.81 6.94 17.95
N ASN A 85 0.70 6.33 17.53
CA ASN A 85 -0.39 7.07 16.90
C ASN A 85 -0.98 8.16 17.81
N MET A 86 -1.02 7.94 19.14
CA MET A 86 -1.46 8.93 20.15
C MET A 86 -2.75 9.67 19.74
N GLY A 87 -3.81 8.92 19.45
CA GLY A 87 -5.10 9.48 19.02
C GLY A 87 -5.10 10.11 17.62
N GLY A 88 -4.04 9.95 16.83
CA GLY A 88 -3.87 10.55 15.51
C GLY A 88 -2.73 11.56 15.42
N MET A 89 -2.22 12.05 16.57
CA MET A 89 -1.14 13.03 16.62
C MET A 89 0.15 12.52 15.97
N GLY A 90 0.52 11.26 16.23
CA GLY A 90 1.69 10.66 15.60
C GLY A 90 1.52 10.50 14.08
N THR A 91 0.33 10.09 13.63
CA THR A 91 0.03 10.01 12.19
C THR A 91 0.14 11.38 11.53
N TRP A 92 -0.39 12.43 12.17
CA TRP A 92 -0.29 13.81 11.67
C TRP A 92 1.18 14.27 11.57
N MET A 93 1.98 13.99 12.60
CA MET A 93 3.41 14.32 12.63
C MET A 93 4.17 13.60 11.52
N MET A 94 3.92 12.29 11.34
CA MET A 94 4.58 11.51 10.29
C MET A 94 4.22 12.04 8.88
N LYS A 95 2.95 12.35 8.63
CA LYS A 95 2.51 12.96 7.37
C LYS A 95 3.16 14.33 7.14
N LYS A 96 3.35 15.13 8.20
CA LYS A 96 4.09 16.40 8.14
C LYS A 96 5.55 16.20 7.74
N ILE A 97 6.23 15.22 8.34
CA ILE A 97 7.62 14.87 7.99
C ILE A 97 7.70 14.42 6.53
N PHE A 98 6.85 13.49 6.10
CA PHE A 98 6.83 13.03 4.70
C PHE A 98 6.65 14.16 3.70
N LYS A 99 5.73 15.10 3.98
CA LYS A 99 5.54 16.28 3.13
C LYS A 99 6.78 17.18 3.10
N HIS A 100 7.44 17.37 4.24
CA HIS A 100 8.66 18.19 4.34
C HIS A 100 9.81 17.56 3.54
N GLU A 101 10.03 16.26 3.73
CA GLU A 101 11.07 15.47 3.03
C GLU A 101 10.70 15.13 1.58
N ARG A 102 9.55 15.63 1.07
CA ARG A 102 9.07 15.39 -0.30
C ARG A 102 8.95 13.90 -0.64
N VAL A 103 8.54 13.10 0.32
CA VAL A 103 8.22 11.68 0.10
C VAL A 103 6.97 11.61 -0.78
N ALA A 104 7.05 10.84 -1.86
CA ALA A 104 5.92 10.57 -2.74
C ALA A 104 4.74 10.02 -1.93
N SER A 105 3.54 10.50 -2.20
CA SER A 105 2.33 10.00 -1.55
C SER A 105 2.08 8.52 -1.89
N LEU A 106 1.31 7.83 -1.06
CA LEU A 106 0.92 6.44 -1.34
C LEU A 106 0.15 6.28 -2.66
N ASP A 107 -0.66 7.27 -3.04
CA ASP A 107 -1.38 7.25 -4.31
C ASP A 107 -0.40 7.35 -5.49
N GLU A 108 0.59 8.26 -5.42
CA GLU A 108 1.66 8.36 -6.42
C GLU A 108 2.50 7.08 -6.49
N LEU A 109 2.84 6.48 -5.34
CA LEU A 109 3.58 5.21 -5.29
C LEU A 109 2.80 4.05 -5.92
N ILE A 110 1.48 3.98 -5.70
CA ILE A 110 0.61 2.98 -6.34
C ILE A 110 0.54 3.23 -7.85
N GLU A 111 0.41 4.48 -8.28
CA GLU A 111 0.38 4.84 -9.71
C GLU A 111 1.71 4.47 -10.39
N MET A 112 2.85 4.83 -9.81
CA MET A 112 4.18 4.43 -10.29
C MET A 112 4.34 2.91 -10.34
N ALA A 113 3.87 2.20 -9.32
CA ALA A 113 3.91 0.73 -9.30
C ALA A 113 3.11 0.14 -10.48
N LEU A 114 1.91 0.63 -10.74
CA LEU A 114 1.08 0.19 -11.85
C LEU A 114 1.72 0.51 -13.21
N MET A 115 2.27 1.72 -13.36
CA MET A 115 2.99 2.13 -14.57
C MET A 115 4.25 1.28 -14.82
N SER A 116 4.91 0.82 -13.75
CA SER A 116 6.10 -0.03 -13.82
C SER A 116 5.77 -1.52 -14.02
N GLY A 117 4.50 -1.87 -14.27
CA GLY A 117 4.09 -3.26 -14.54
C GLY A 117 4.04 -4.17 -13.31
N ILE A 118 4.07 -3.62 -12.10
CA ILE A 118 3.96 -4.40 -10.86
C ILE A 118 2.57 -5.04 -10.77
N LYS A 119 2.52 -6.34 -10.51
CA LYS A 119 1.26 -7.10 -10.43
C LYS A 119 0.70 -7.08 -9.02
N PHE A 120 -0.47 -6.52 -8.81
CA PHE A 120 -1.20 -6.59 -7.53
C PHE A 120 -2.20 -7.75 -7.58
N ILE A 121 -2.09 -8.69 -6.64
CA ILE A 121 -2.96 -9.87 -6.53
C ILE A 121 -3.70 -9.80 -5.19
N PRO A 122 -5.04 -9.79 -5.17
CA PRO A 122 -5.84 -9.79 -3.94
C PRO A 122 -6.01 -11.17 -3.30
#